data_AF-A0A2Y9AWF7-F1
#
_entry.id   AF-A0A2Y9AWF7-F1
#
_cell.length_a   1.000
_cell.length_b   1.000
_cell.length_c   1.000
_cell.angle_alpha   90.00
_cell.angle_beta   90.00
_cell.angle_gamma   90.00
#
_symmetry.space_group_name_H-M   'P 1'
#
loop_
_entity.id
_entity.type
_entity.pdbx_description
1 polymer ?
#
loop_
_entity_poly.entity_id
_entity_poly.type
_entity_poly.pdbx_seq_one_letter_code
_entity_poly.pdbx_strand_id
1 'polypeptide(L)'
;MRWRFSMAETLIAGGLLWRPEGVRSADLLIRDGAIAEIGPGLATEGARLDAGGCLVTPGLVNTHHHLYQTLTRAVPAGQDALLFG
;
A
#
# COMPACT_ATOMS: atom_id res chain seq x y z
N MET A 1 -19.51 -0.31 -12.59
CA MET A 1 -18.74 -0.83 -11.44
C MET A 1 -18.36 0.33 -10.55
N ARG A 2 -18.92 0.41 -9.34
CA ARG A 2 -18.61 1.46 -8.36
C ARG A 2 -17.82 0.78 -7.25
N TRP A 3 -16.51 0.99 -7.21
CA TRP A 3 -15.66 0.50 -6.13
C TRP A 3 -16.11 1.21 -4.84
N ARG A 4 -16.85 0.51 -3.98
CA ARG A 4 -17.15 0.99 -2.63
C ARG A 4 -15.91 0.69 -1.79
N PHE A 5 -14.97 1.63 -1.76
CA PHE A 5 -14.07 1.69 -0.61
C PHE A 5 -14.95 1.88 0.62
N SER A 6 -14.65 1.16 1.69
CA SER A 6 -15.28 1.46 2.97
C SER A 6 -14.98 2.93 3.28
N MET A 7 -16.02 3.74 3.47
CA MET A 7 -15.92 5.12 3.99
C MET A 7 -15.53 5.12 5.48
N ALA A 8 -15.08 3.98 6.03
CA ALA A 8 -14.77 3.83 7.43
C ALA A 8 -13.40 4.41 7.75
N GLU A 9 -13.34 5.06 8.91
CA GLU A 9 -12.10 5.53 9.50
C GLU A 9 -11.18 4.34 9.81
N THR A 10 -9.89 4.48 9.48
CA THR A 10 -8.85 3.49 9.79
C THR A 10 -7.63 4.19 10.37
N LEU A 11 -7.11 3.66 11.47
CA LEU A 11 -5.86 4.10 12.09
C LEU A 11 -4.80 3.02 11.92
N ILE A 12 -3.67 3.39 11.35
CA ILE A 12 -2.43 2.61 11.38
C ILE A 12 -1.58 3.18 12.52
N ALA A 13 -1.36 2.42 13.59
CA ALA A 13 -0.72 2.89 14.80
C ALA A 13 0.67 2.30 15.03
N GLY A 14 1.59 3.08 15.58
CA GLY A 14 2.90 2.65 16.05
C GLY A 14 3.92 2.29 14.97
N GLY A 15 3.63 2.63 13.70
CA GLY A 15 4.48 2.30 12.57
C GLY A 15 5.70 3.22 12.43
N LEU A 16 6.73 2.73 11.76
CA LEU A 16 7.82 3.56 11.25
C LEU A 16 7.42 4.12 9.89
N LEU A 17 7.02 5.38 9.83
CA LEU A 17 6.62 6.05 8.59
C LEU A 17 7.85 6.50 7.80
N TRP A 18 7.99 5.96 6.58
CA TRP A 18 8.98 6.40 5.62
C TRP A 18 8.48 7.61 4.84
N ARG A 19 9.35 8.63 4.72
CA ARG A 19 9.19 9.79 3.84
C ARG A 19 10.52 10.11 3.16
N PRO A 20 10.54 10.96 2.12
CA PRO A 20 11.79 11.34 1.45
C PRO A 20 12.85 11.91 2.41
N GLU A 21 12.42 12.54 3.51
CA GLU A 21 13.31 13.14 4.50
C GLU A 21 13.87 12.13 5.53
N GLY A 22 13.35 10.89 5.56
CA GLY A 22 13.77 9.84 6.47
C GLY A 22 12.63 9.02 7.07
N VAL A 23 12.95 8.24 8.11
CA VAL A 23 12.02 7.34 8.81
C VAL A 23 11.78 7.86 10.23
N ARG A 24 10.50 7.91 10.64
CA ARG A 24 10.14 8.27 12.03
C ARG A 24 8.95 7.45 12.53
N SER A 25 8.83 7.28 13.84
CA SER A 25 7.61 6.73 14.45
C SER A 25 6.43 7.70 14.27
N ALA A 26 5.29 7.21 13.81
CA ALA A 26 4.05 7.97 13.71
C ALA A 26 2.83 7.04 13.54
N ASP A 27 1.67 7.54 13.92
CA ASP A 27 0.39 6.98 13.52
C ASP A 27 -0.13 7.69 12.26
N LEU A 28 -0.99 7.00 11.52
CA LEU A 28 -1.62 7.44 10.27
C LEU A 28 -3.12 7.23 10.37
N LEU A 29 -3.88 8.34 10.45
CA LEU A 29 -5.33 8.29 10.42
C LEU A 29 -5.83 8.50 8.99
N ILE A 30 -6.67 7.58 8.53
CA ILE A 30 -7.25 7.56 7.20
C ILE A 30 -8.77 7.73 7.34
N ARG A 31 -9.34 8.69 6.61
CA ARG A 31 -10.79 8.92 6.51
C ARG A 31 -11.18 9.01 5.05
N ASP A 32 -12.25 8.31 4.68
CA ASP A 32 -12.78 8.34 3.30
C ASP A 32 -11.73 8.06 2.22
N GLY A 33 -10.77 7.16 2.50
CA GLY A 33 -9.70 6.78 1.60
C GLY A 33 -8.55 7.79 1.47
N ALA A 34 -8.52 8.86 2.26
CA ALA A 34 -7.47 9.86 2.30
C ALA A 34 -6.78 9.92 3.67
N ILE A 35 -5.50 10.31 3.69
CA ILE A 35 -4.78 10.58 4.94
C ILE A 35 -5.39 11.85 5.56
N ALA A 36 -6.02 11.70 6.71
CA ALA A 36 -6.60 12.80 7.47
C ALA A 36 -5.59 13.43 8.43
N GLU A 37 -4.75 12.61 9.07
CA GLU A 37 -3.77 13.08 10.05
C GLU A 37 -2.56 12.14 10.15
N ILE A 38 -1.41 12.73 10.49
CA ILE A 38 -0.15 12.01 10.75
C ILE A 38 0.45 12.57 12.03
N GLY A 39 0.65 11.73 13.03
CA GLY A 39 1.19 12.17 14.32
C GLY A 39 1.23 11.02 15.34
N PRO A 40 1.87 11.22 16.49
CA PRO A 40 1.88 10.22 17.55
C PRO A 40 0.58 10.25 18.37
N GLY A 41 0.14 9.09 18.86
CA GLY A 41 -0.94 9.01 19.84
C GLY A 41 -2.33 9.29 19.26
N LEU A 42 -2.52 9.04 17.97
CA LEU A 42 -3.81 9.22 17.34
C LEU A 42 -4.80 8.13 17.81
N ALA A 43 -6.08 8.48 17.81
CA ALA A 43 -7.17 7.61 18.20
C ALA A 43 -8.23 7.55 17.08
N THR A 44 -8.99 6.46 17.06
CA THR A 44 -10.10 6.25 16.14
C THR A 44 -11.18 5.45 16.85
N GLU A 45 -12.44 5.67 16.49
CA GLU A 45 -13.54 4.78 16.85
C GLU A 45 -13.77 3.70 15.77
N GLY A 46 -13.08 3.82 14.63
CA GLY A 46 -13.09 2.90 13.51
C GLY A 46 -12.07 1.76 13.62
N ALA A 47 -11.58 1.30 12.47
CA ALA A 47 -10.65 0.18 12.42
C ALA A 47 -9.25 0.60 12.91
N ARG A 48 -8.64 -0.20 13.77
CA ARG A 48 -7.25 0.00 14.21
C ARG A 48 -6.37 -1.13 13.74
N LEU A 49 -5.25 -0.78 13.12
CA LEU A 49 -4.17 -1.68 12.71
C LEU A 49 -2.92 -1.34 13.52
N ASP A 50 -2.40 -2.31 14.27
CA ASP A 50 -1.11 -2.17 14.94
C ASP A 50 0.03 -2.49 13.96
N ALA A 51 0.87 -1.49 13.72
CA ALA A 51 2.03 -1.56 12.83
C ALA A 51 3.35 -1.49 13.61
N GLY A 52 3.33 -1.78 14.91
CA GLY A 52 4.54 -1.85 15.75
C GLY A 52 5.62 -2.72 15.12
N GLY A 53 6.81 -2.16 14.94
CA GLY A 53 7.95 -2.84 14.32
C GLY A 53 7.87 -2.95 12.79
N CYS A 54 6.82 -2.44 12.15
CA CYS A 54 6.70 -2.39 10.69
C CYS A 54 7.13 -1.04 10.11
N LEU A 55 7.68 -1.08 8.90
CA LEU A 55 7.86 0.11 8.05
C LEU A 55 6.57 0.37 7.28
N VAL A 56 6.06 1.59 7.38
CA VAL A 56 4.91 2.08 6.62
C VAL A 56 5.41 2.95 5.48
N THR A 57 5.13 2.56 4.24
CA THR A 57 5.53 3.26 3.03
C THR A 57 4.31 3.66 2.22
N PRO A 58 4.42 4.65 1.30
CA PRO A 58 3.48 4.75 0.21
C PRO A 58 3.39 3.43 -0.57
N GLY A 59 2.22 3.14 -1.12
CA GLY A 59 2.07 2.00 -2.04
C GLY A 59 2.99 2.16 -3.24
N LEU A 60 3.65 1.08 -3.66
CA LEU A 60 4.53 1.12 -4.83
C LEU A 60 3.71 1.32 -6.10
N VAL A 61 4.19 2.18 -7.00
CA VAL A 61 3.59 2.41 -8.31
C VAL A 61 4.31 1.54 -9.34
N ASN A 62 3.62 0.53 -9.84
CA ASN A 62 4.10 -0.28 -10.96
C ASN A 62 3.67 0.37 -12.27
N THR A 63 4.58 1.09 -12.92
CA THR A 63 4.31 1.86 -14.14
C THR A 63 4.19 1.00 -15.39
N HIS A 64 4.65 -0.25 -15.35
CA HIS A 64 4.68 -1.12 -16.51
C HIS A 64 4.68 -2.59 -16.10
N HIS A 65 3.65 -3.33 -16.50
CA HIS A 65 3.60 -4.77 -16.26
C HIS A 65 3.01 -5.50 -17.46
N HIS A 66 3.57 -6.67 -17.77
CA HIS A 66 2.99 -7.60 -18.72
C HIS A 66 2.17 -8.64 -17.95
N LEU A 67 0.90 -8.31 -17.67
CA LEU A 67 0.07 -9.09 -16.75
C LEU A 67 -0.01 -10.56 -17.17
N TYR A 68 -0.32 -10.80 -18.44
CA TYR A 68 -0.54 -12.13 -18.99
C TYR A 68 0.72 -13.00 -19.01
N GLN A 69 1.91 -12.40 -19.13
CA GLN A 69 3.17 -13.14 -19.03
C GLN A 69 3.44 -13.66 -17.62
N THR A 70 2.66 -13.27 -16.62
CA THR A 70 2.71 -13.90 -15.30
C THR A 70 2.36 -15.38 -15.37
N LEU A 71 1.43 -15.77 -16.25
CA LEU A 71 0.99 -17.16 -16.41
C LEU A 71 2.09 -18.06 -17.02
N THR A 72 3.03 -17.47 -17.78
CA THR A 72 4.13 -18.19 -18.43
C THR A 72 5.47 -17.98 -17.74
N ARG A 73 5.50 -17.37 -16.54
CA ARG A 73 6.74 -17.00 -15.82
C ARG A 73 7.70 -18.17 -15.59
N ALA A 74 7.21 -19.40 -15.52
CA ALA A 74 8.02 -20.61 -15.32
C ALA A 74 8.03 -21.54 -16.55
N VAL A 75 7.65 -21.04 -17.73
CA VAL A 75 7.58 -21.82 -18.97
C VAL A 75 8.57 -21.20 -19.97
N PRO A 76 9.75 -21.81 -20.20
CA PRO A 76 10.81 -21.23 -21.04
C PRO A 76 10.31 -20.80 -22.43
N ALA A 77 9.57 -21.67 -23.12
CA ALA A 77 9.00 -21.34 -24.43
C ALA A 77 8.06 -20.13 -24.42
N GLY A 78 7.40 -19.82 -23.29
CA GLY A 78 6.56 -18.64 -23.13
C GLY A 78 7.30 -17.39 -22.68
N GLN A 79 8.52 -17.53 -22.15
CA GLN A 79 9.43 -16.42 -21.83
C GLN A 79 10.23 -15.99 -23.06
N ASP A 80 10.63 -16.96 -23.88
CA ASP A 80 11.47 -16.77 -25.07
C ASP A 80 10.66 -16.33 -26.30
N ALA A 81 9.32 -16.33 -26.22
CA ALA A 81 8.45 -15.90 -27.29
C ALA A 81 8.48 -14.36 -27.48
N LEU A 82 8.32 -13.91 -28.72
CA LEU A 82 8.20 -12.49 -29.03
C LEU A 82 6.96 -11.89 -28.36
N LEU A 83 7.14 -10.72 -27.77
CA LEU A 83 6.07 -9.98 -27.13
C LEU A 83 5.10 -9.36 -28.16
N PHE A 84 5.66 -8.93 -29.28
CA PHE A 84 4.97 -8.45 -30.47
C PHE A 84 5.68 -9.07 -31.67
N GLY A 85 4.93 -9.73 -32.55
CA GLY A 85 5.44 -10.28 -33.80
C GLY A 85 5.50 -9.23 -34.90
#